data_AF-A0A2V9KCQ5-F1
#
_entry.id   AF-A0A2V9KCQ5-F1
#
_cell.length_a   1.000
_cell.length_b   1.000
_cell.length_c   1.000
_cell.angle_alpha   90.00
_cell.angle_beta   90.00
_cell.angle_gamma   90.00
#
_symmetry.space_group_name_H-M   'P 1'
#
loop_
_entity.id
_entity.type
_entity.pdbx_description
1 polymer ?
#
loop_
_entity_poly.entity_id
_entity_poly.type
_entity_poly.pdbx_seq_one_letter_code
_entity_poly.pdbx_strand_id
1 'polypeptide(L)'
;MVAQGRAQGPPLLLPIRAMAFGSPLNRKLFLGAVAITGATLAGLDYYLTRFTSEREIEHVRQELHASARILAGELAGVPRERLETWALEAGGLAKARVTLIDPTGKVLSDSQHDPETMENHGGRPEIREALARGDGSSIRHSATLDRDLCYFAYRTEYARQAGYVLRLAVPL
;
A
#
# COMPACT_ATOMS: atom_id res chain seq x y z
N MET A 1 12.64 89.08 30.85
CA MET A 1 13.41 88.12 31.66
C MET A 1 12.47 86.97 32.02
N VAL A 2 12.81 85.74 31.61
CA VAL A 2 12.29 84.41 32.03
C VAL A 2 10.82 84.09 31.63
N ALA A 3 10.58 83.19 30.65
CA ALA A 3 10.40 81.71 30.71
C ALA A 3 9.03 81.31 31.33
N GLN A 4 8.23 80.32 30.91
CA GLN A 4 8.38 79.02 30.25
C GLN A 4 7.01 78.66 29.63
N GLY A 5 6.95 77.97 28.48
CA GLY A 5 6.68 76.53 28.45
C GLY A 5 5.20 76.17 28.63
N ARG A 6 4.46 75.93 27.53
CA ARG A 6 3.16 75.24 27.59
C ARG A 6 3.18 73.97 26.77
N ALA A 7 2.86 72.90 27.49
CA ALA A 7 2.84 71.49 27.18
C ALA A 7 2.18 71.11 25.84
N GLN A 8 2.80 70.13 25.20
CA GLN A 8 2.23 69.27 24.17
C GLN A 8 1.02 68.52 24.75
N GLY A 9 -0.14 68.61 24.08
CA GLY A 9 -1.32 67.82 24.42
C GLY A 9 -1.15 66.34 24.04
N PRO A 10 -1.80 65.40 24.73
CA PRO A 10 -1.63 63.98 24.50
C PRO A 10 -2.20 63.54 23.14
N PRO A 11 -1.68 62.46 22.52
CA PRO A 11 -2.16 61.98 21.24
C PRO A 11 -3.56 61.37 21.37
N LEU A 12 -4.46 61.69 20.43
CA LEU A 12 -5.75 61.02 20.28
C LEU A 12 -5.52 59.55 19.91
N LEU A 13 -5.68 58.64 20.88
CA LEU A 13 -5.83 57.21 20.62
C LEU A 13 -7.26 56.95 20.14
N LEU A 14 -7.43 56.71 18.84
CA LEU A 14 -8.69 56.17 18.32
C LEU A 14 -8.96 54.80 18.96
N PRO A 15 -10.17 54.53 19.47
CA PRO A 15 -10.47 53.23 20.04
C PRO A 15 -10.44 52.18 18.92
N ILE A 16 -9.54 51.20 19.04
CA ILE A 16 -9.60 49.97 18.24
C ILE A 16 -10.91 49.31 18.63
N ARG A 17 -11.89 49.40 17.73
CA ARG A 17 -13.21 48.79 17.90
C ARG A 17 -12.98 47.28 17.95
N ALA A 18 -12.99 46.70 19.15
CA ALA A 18 -12.94 45.26 19.32
C ALA A 18 -14.11 44.67 18.50
N MET A 19 -13.79 43.79 17.56
CA MET A 19 -14.77 43.04 16.76
C MET A 19 -15.61 42.19 17.73
N ALA A 20 -16.70 42.76 18.23
CA ALA A 20 -17.63 42.06 19.09
C ALA A 20 -18.42 41.05 18.25
N PHE A 21 -17.93 39.81 18.17
CA PHE A 21 -18.71 38.65 17.71
C PHE A 21 -19.78 38.31 18.77
N GLY A 22 -20.78 39.17 18.92
CA GLY A 22 -21.71 39.14 20.06
C GLY A 22 -23.15 38.70 19.77
N SER A 23 -23.55 38.46 18.51
CA SER A 23 -24.94 38.07 18.21
C SER A 23 -25.11 36.54 18.19
N PRO A 24 -26.23 36.01 18.73
CA PRO A 24 -26.51 34.57 18.69
C PRO A 24 -26.64 34.03 17.27
N LEU A 25 -27.02 34.90 16.32
CA LEU A 25 -27.08 34.59 14.89
C LEU A 25 -25.68 34.35 14.31
N ASN A 26 -24.72 35.24 14.58
CA ASN A 26 -23.35 35.11 14.06
C ASN A 26 -22.66 33.85 14.60
N ARG A 27 -22.90 33.47 15.86
CA ARG A 27 -22.37 32.22 16.43
C ARG A 27 -22.94 30.99 15.73
N LYS A 28 -24.24 30.96 15.45
CA LYS A 28 -24.88 29.86 14.73
C LYS A 28 -24.36 29.74 13.29
N LEU A 29 -24.19 30.86 12.60
CA LEU A 29 -23.61 30.89 11.25
C LEU A 29 -22.16 30.42 11.25
N PHE A 30 -21.35 30.87 12.20
CA PHE A 30 -19.96 30.44 12.35
C PHE A 30 -19.86 28.93 12.63
N LEU A 31 -20.65 28.41 13.57
CA LEU A 31 -20.68 26.98 13.87
C LEU A 31 -21.13 26.14 12.66
N GLY A 32 -22.13 26.62 11.91
CA GLY A 32 -22.57 25.97 10.68
C GLY A 32 -21.49 25.94 9.62
N ALA A 33 -20.77 27.05 9.42
CA ALA A 33 -19.66 27.12 8.47
C ALA A 33 -18.51 26.17 8.87
N VAL A 34 -18.15 26.13 10.16
CA VAL A 34 -17.14 25.19 10.68
C VAL A 34 -17.59 23.74 10.51
N ALA A 35 -18.86 23.41 10.80
CA ALA A 35 -19.39 22.07 10.65
C ALA A 35 -19.40 21.61 9.19
N ILE A 36 -19.82 22.47 8.26
CA ILE A 36 -19.79 22.18 6.82
C ILE A 36 -18.35 21.98 6.36
N THR A 37 -17.44 22.86 6.76
CA THR A 37 -16.02 22.77 6.39
C THR A 37 -15.43 21.45 6.91
N GLY A 38 -15.65 21.11 8.18
CA GLY A 38 -15.20 19.83 8.76
C GLY A 38 -15.79 18.62 8.04
N ALA A 39 -17.09 18.63 7.72
CA ALA A 39 -17.73 17.55 6.97
C ALA A 39 -17.17 17.41 5.55
N THR A 40 -16.91 18.52 4.86
CA THR A 40 -16.30 18.49 3.52
C THR A 40 -14.86 17.97 3.56
N LEU A 41 -14.06 18.37 4.55
CA LEU A 41 -12.70 17.88 4.73
C LEU A 41 -12.68 16.38 5.05
N ALA A 42 -13.54 15.92 5.95
CA ALA A 42 -13.64 14.49 6.29
C ALA A 42 -14.10 13.64 5.10
N GLY A 43 -15.07 14.13 4.32
CA GLY A 43 -15.53 13.46 3.11
C GLY A 43 -14.44 13.38 2.04
N LEU A 44 -13.69 14.48 1.84
CA LEU A 44 -12.57 14.53 0.91
C LEU A 44 -11.43 13.60 1.36
N ASP A 45 -11.07 13.62 2.63
CA ASP A 45 -10.03 12.76 3.21
C ASP A 45 -10.36 11.28 3.04
N TYR A 46 -11.59 10.88 3.37
CA TYR A 46 -12.08 9.52 3.16
C TYR A 46 -12.03 9.11 1.68
N TYR A 47 -12.49 9.99 0.78
CA TYR A 47 -12.46 9.73 -0.66
C TYR A 47 -11.02 9.60 -1.19
N LEU A 48 -10.14 10.52 -0.82
CA LEU A 48 -8.73 10.51 -1.23
C LEU A 48 -8.01 9.27 -0.71
N THR A 49 -8.24 8.88 0.54
CA THR A 49 -7.66 7.67 1.13
C THR A 49 -8.08 6.44 0.34
N ARG A 50 -9.39 6.26 0.11
CA ARG A 50 -9.92 5.13 -0.67
C ARG A 50 -9.37 5.07 -2.09
N PHE A 51 -9.33 6.22 -2.75
CA PHE A 51 -8.83 6.32 -4.13
C PHE A 51 -7.32 6.06 -4.24
N THR A 52 -6.55 6.49 -3.23
CA THR A 52 -5.10 6.32 -3.22
C THR A 52 -4.73 4.86 -2.97
N SER A 53 -5.37 4.20 -1.99
CA SER A 53 -5.10 2.80 -1.67
C SER A 53 -5.33 1.86 -2.86
N GLU A 54 -6.41 2.05 -3.62
CA GLU A 54 -6.69 1.21 -4.80
C GLU A 54 -5.61 1.36 -5.89
N ARG A 55 -5.09 2.58 -6.09
CA ARG A 55 -4.02 2.84 -7.06
C ARG A 55 -2.67 2.27 -6.63
N GLU A 56 -2.35 2.35 -5.34
CA GLU A 56 -1.13 1.78 -4.78
C GLU A 56 -1.10 0.27 -4.97
N ILE A 57 -2.20 -0.41 -4.65
CA ILE A 57 -2.34 -1.86 -4.84
C ILE A 57 -2.15 -2.25 -6.31
N GLU A 58 -2.77 -1.53 -7.23
CA GLU A 58 -2.64 -1.84 -8.65
C GLU A 58 -1.21 -1.60 -9.16
N HIS A 59 -0.52 -0.55 -8.71
CA HIS A 59 0.89 -0.35 -9.02
C HIS A 59 1.76 -1.50 -8.52
N VAL A 60 1.58 -1.92 -7.26
CA VAL A 60 2.29 -3.07 -6.69
C VAL A 60 2.01 -4.33 -7.53
N ARG A 61 0.75 -4.56 -7.92
CA ARG A 61 0.38 -5.71 -8.75
C ARG A 61 1.09 -5.70 -10.10
N GLN A 62 1.19 -4.56 -10.76
CA GLN A 62 1.89 -4.42 -12.05
C GLN A 62 3.40 -4.65 -11.91
N GLU A 63 4.01 -4.13 -10.85
CA GLU A 63 5.44 -4.35 -10.55
C GLU A 63 5.74 -5.83 -10.29
N LEU A 64 4.88 -6.50 -9.50
CA LEU A 64 5.00 -7.93 -9.24
C LEU A 64 4.76 -8.76 -10.49
N HIS A 65 3.84 -8.36 -11.36
CA HIS A 65 3.62 -9.02 -12.64
C HIS A 65 4.84 -8.93 -13.56
N ALA A 66 5.43 -7.73 -13.70
CA ALA A 66 6.65 -7.55 -14.47
C ALA A 66 7.81 -8.38 -13.89
N SER A 67 8.01 -8.34 -12.57
CA SER A 67 9.04 -9.11 -11.88
C SER A 67 8.84 -10.61 -12.03
N ALA A 68 7.61 -11.10 -11.84
CA ALA A 68 7.27 -12.51 -12.00
C ALA A 68 7.56 -13.00 -13.43
N ARG A 69 7.24 -12.20 -14.45
CA ARG A 69 7.49 -12.54 -15.84
C ARG A 69 8.99 -12.63 -16.15
N ILE A 70 9.81 -11.75 -15.59
CA ILE A 70 11.28 -11.80 -15.73
C ILE A 70 11.83 -13.05 -15.06
N LEU A 71 11.48 -13.27 -13.79
CA LEU A 71 11.93 -14.43 -13.01
C LEU A 71 11.47 -15.75 -13.61
N ALA A 72 10.26 -15.81 -14.19
CA ALA A 72 9.76 -16.98 -14.90
C ALA A 72 10.64 -17.34 -16.12
N GLY A 73 11.21 -16.34 -16.80
CA GLY A 73 12.14 -16.55 -17.90
C GLY A 73 13.45 -17.19 -17.45
N GLU A 74 13.96 -16.80 -16.28
CA GLU A 74 15.17 -17.39 -15.68
C GLU A 74 14.91 -18.82 -15.19
N LEU A 75 13.76 -19.03 -14.56
CA LEU A 75 13.34 -20.30 -13.97
C LEU A 75 13.40 -21.47 -14.96
N ALA A 76 13.13 -21.23 -16.25
CA ALA A 76 13.16 -22.27 -17.28
C ALA A 76 14.52 -22.98 -17.40
N GLY A 77 15.62 -22.30 -17.04
CA GLY A 77 16.98 -22.85 -17.06
C GLY A 77 17.48 -23.41 -15.72
N VAL A 78 16.67 -23.35 -14.66
CA VAL A 78 17.11 -23.69 -13.29
C VAL A 78 16.93 -25.19 -13.02
N PRO A 79 18.02 -25.94 -12.74
CA PRO A 79 17.93 -27.34 -12.32
C PRO A 79 17.20 -27.48 -10.98
N ARG A 80 16.56 -28.63 -10.76
CA ARG A 80 15.73 -28.87 -9.57
C ARG A 80 16.53 -28.71 -8.26
N GLU A 81 17.80 -29.11 -8.29
CA GLU A 81 18.71 -29.07 -7.15
C GLU A 81 19.09 -27.63 -6.75
N ARG A 82 18.87 -26.65 -7.63
CA ARG A 82 19.18 -25.24 -7.39
C ARG A 82 17.94 -24.37 -7.16
N LEU A 83 16.75 -24.96 -7.12
CA LEU A 83 15.50 -24.19 -6.98
C LEU A 83 15.44 -23.37 -5.69
N GLU A 84 15.97 -23.89 -4.59
CA GLU A 84 15.99 -23.18 -3.30
C GLU A 84 16.95 -21.99 -3.35
N THR A 85 18.19 -22.20 -3.83
CA THR A 85 19.17 -21.13 -3.98
C THR A 85 18.66 -20.06 -4.95
N TRP A 86 18.07 -20.46 -6.06
CA TRP A 86 17.45 -19.54 -7.00
C TRP A 86 16.31 -18.75 -6.36
N ALA A 87 15.42 -19.38 -5.59
CA ALA A 87 14.32 -18.68 -4.93
C ALA A 87 14.84 -17.63 -3.93
N LEU A 88 15.90 -17.94 -3.19
CA LEU A 88 16.57 -17.01 -2.27
C LEU A 88 17.15 -15.80 -3.03
N GLU A 89 17.91 -16.03 -4.11
CA GLU A 89 18.50 -14.97 -4.93
C GLU A 89 17.43 -14.11 -5.61
N ALA A 90 16.43 -14.75 -6.22
CA ALA A 90 15.29 -14.09 -6.84
C ALA A 90 14.51 -13.23 -5.83
N GLY A 91 14.34 -13.74 -4.61
CA GLY A 91 13.66 -13.01 -3.55
C GLY A 91 14.42 -11.75 -3.11
N GLY A 92 15.76 -11.82 -3.07
CA GLY A 92 16.61 -10.66 -2.80
C GLY A 92 16.53 -9.61 -3.92
N LEU A 93 16.57 -10.04 -5.19
CA LEU A 93 16.50 -9.16 -6.35
C LEU A 93 15.14 -8.47 -6.50
N ALA A 94 14.06 -9.24 -6.37
CA ALA A 94 12.69 -8.73 -6.48
C ALA A 94 12.22 -8.02 -5.20
N LYS A 95 13.02 -8.06 -4.11
CA LYS A 95 12.62 -7.58 -2.77
C LYS A 95 11.26 -8.13 -2.33
N ALA A 96 10.97 -9.37 -2.74
CA ALA A 96 9.70 -10.04 -2.53
C ALA A 96 9.96 -11.47 -2.07
N ARG A 97 9.06 -12.06 -1.30
CA ARG A 97 9.10 -13.51 -1.08
C ARG A 97 8.77 -14.21 -2.38
N VAL A 98 9.63 -15.12 -2.83
CA VAL A 98 9.44 -15.89 -4.07
C VAL A 98 9.17 -17.34 -3.70
N THR A 99 8.11 -17.91 -4.27
CA THR A 99 7.70 -19.31 -4.06
C THR A 99 7.39 -19.96 -5.41
N LEU A 100 7.97 -21.13 -5.68
CA LEU A 100 7.58 -21.97 -6.82
C LEU A 100 6.63 -23.07 -6.36
N ILE A 101 5.52 -23.22 -7.07
CA ILE A 101 4.45 -24.14 -6.73
C ILE A 101 4.16 -25.02 -7.95
N ASP A 102 4.01 -26.33 -7.72
CA ASP A 102 3.69 -27.30 -8.77
C ASP A 102 2.18 -27.30 -9.13
N PRO A 103 1.77 -27.99 -10.21
CA PRO A 103 0.36 -28.03 -10.62
C PRO A 103 -0.60 -28.64 -9.59
N THR A 104 -0.10 -29.39 -8.61
CA THR A 104 -0.90 -29.98 -7.53
C THR A 104 -1.04 -29.05 -6.33
N GLY A 105 -0.36 -27.89 -6.35
CA GLY A 105 -0.30 -26.92 -5.27
C GLY A 105 0.82 -27.18 -4.26
N LYS A 106 1.70 -28.16 -4.48
CA LYS A 106 2.84 -28.42 -3.60
C LYS A 106 3.90 -27.34 -3.82
N VAL A 107 4.47 -26.83 -2.73
CA VAL A 107 5.60 -25.89 -2.77
C VAL A 107 6.88 -26.66 -3.09
N LEU A 108 7.62 -26.19 -4.09
CA LEU A 108 8.89 -26.79 -4.52
C LEU A 108 10.10 -26.00 -4.06
N SER A 109 9.96 -24.68 -3.95
CA SER A 109 10.96 -23.80 -3.35
C SER A 109 10.29 -22.55 -2.79
N ASP A 110 10.90 -21.98 -1.75
CA ASP A 110 10.45 -20.75 -1.11
C ASP A 110 11.68 -19.97 -0.61
N SER A 111 11.65 -18.65 -0.77
CA SER A 111 12.78 -17.79 -0.43
C SER A 111 12.88 -17.44 1.07
N GLN A 112 11.94 -17.89 1.90
CA GLN A 112 11.89 -17.53 3.32
C GLN A 112 11.70 -18.71 4.27
N HIS A 113 11.06 -19.78 3.80
CA HIS A 113 10.72 -20.95 4.62
C HIS A 113 11.16 -22.24 3.92
N ASP A 114 11.30 -23.31 4.69
CA ASP A 114 11.55 -24.64 4.16
C ASP A 114 10.30 -25.19 3.45
N PRO A 115 10.34 -25.47 2.14
CA PRO A 115 9.22 -26.05 1.38
C PRO A 115 8.65 -27.34 1.96
N GLU A 116 9.47 -28.18 2.60
CA GLU A 116 9.03 -29.48 3.14
C GLU A 116 8.10 -29.32 4.34
N THR A 117 8.19 -28.19 5.04
CA THR A 117 7.34 -27.87 6.20
C THR A 117 6.04 -27.17 5.82
N MET A 118 5.88 -26.79 4.54
CA MET A 118 4.77 -25.95 4.09
C MET A 118 3.55 -26.78 3.68
N GLU A 119 2.36 -26.28 4.04
CA GLU A 119 1.11 -26.82 3.55
C GLU A 119 0.96 -26.64 2.04
N ASN A 120 0.12 -27.46 1.41
CA ASN A 120 -0.24 -27.30 0.01
C ASN A 120 -0.97 -25.95 -0.22
N HIS A 121 -0.56 -25.23 -1.26
CA HIS A 121 -1.04 -23.89 -1.60
C HIS A 121 -2.12 -23.85 -2.68
N GLY A 122 -2.51 -24.99 -3.26
CA GLY A 122 -3.49 -25.07 -4.37
C GLY A 122 -4.87 -24.50 -4.03
N GLY A 123 -5.25 -24.47 -2.75
CA GLY A 123 -6.50 -23.86 -2.29
C GLY A 123 -6.49 -22.33 -2.25
N ARG A 124 -5.31 -21.69 -2.33
CA ARG A 124 -5.18 -20.23 -2.23
C ARG A 124 -5.86 -19.54 -3.42
N PRO A 125 -6.62 -18.45 -3.19
CA PRO A 125 -7.39 -17.80 -4.24
C PRO A 125 -6.50 -17.29 -5.39
N GLU A 126 -5.34 -16.70 -5.09
CA GLU A 126 -4.40 -16.21 -6.10
C GLU A 126 -3.86 -17.34 -6.99
N ILE A 127 -3.65 -18.53 -6.42
CA ILE A 127 -3.13 -19.70 -7.15
C ILE A 127 -4.20 -20.25 -8.09
N ARG A 128 -5.44 -20.40 -7.59
CA ARG A 128 -6.57 -20.85 -8.42
C ARG A 128 -6.85 -19.88 -9.57
N GLU A 129 -6.76 -18.59 -9.29
CA GLU A 129 -6.94 -17.55 -10.29
C GLU A 129 -5.85 -17.60 -11.36
N ALA A 130 -4.57 -17.69 -10.96
CA ALA A 130 -3.45 -17.80 -11.90
C ALA A 130 -3.55 -19.04 -12.78
N LEU A 131 -3.90 -20.19 -12.20
CA LEU A 131 -4.11 -21.43 -12.96
C LEU A 131 -5.23 -21.29 -14.00
N ALA A 132 -6.28 -20.54 -13.70
CA ALA A 132 -7.40 -20.32 -14.63
C ALA A 132 -7.11 -19.25 -15.70
N ARG A 133 -6.59 -18.08 -15.30
CA ARG A 133 -6.50 -16.88 -16.15
C ARG A 133 -5.11 -16.53 -16.64
N GLY A 134 -4.07 -17.10 -16.04
CA GLY A 134 -2.66 -16.80 -16.34
C GLY A 134 -1.96 -16.06 -15.20
N ASP A 135 -2.67 -15.18 -14.50
CA ASP A 135 -2.21 -14.52 -13.29
C ASP A 135 -3.38 -14.35 -12.31
N GLY A 136 -3.05 -14.08 -11.05
CA GLY A 136 -4.02 -13.87 -9.99
C GLY A 136 -3.42 -13.16 -8.79
N SER A 137 -4.26 -12.56 -7.95
CA SER A 137 -3.78 -11.85 -6.77
C SER A 137 -4.74 -11.90 -5.59
N SER A 138 -4.20 -11.84 -4.39
CA SER A 138 -4.99 -11.73 -3.17
C SER A 138 -4.28 -10.87 -2.14
N ILE A 139 -5.05 -10.09 -1.38
CA ILE A 139 -4.54 -9.34 -0.24
C ILE A 139 -5.00 -10.03 1.03
N ARG A 140 -4.07 -10.23 1.96
CA ARG A 140 -4.41 -10.76 3.29
C ARG A 140 -3.65 -10.01 4.36
N HIS A 141 -4.33 -9.73 5.46
CA HIS A 141 -3.72 -9.17 6.65
C HIS A 141 -2.82 -10.21 7.33
N SER A 142 -1.59 -9.82 7.68
CA SER A 142 -0.69 -10.63 8.52
C SER A 142 -0.74 -10.15 9.95
N ALA A 143 -1.24 -11.03 10.83
CA ALA A 143 -1.28 -10.76 12.26
C ALA A 143 0.12 -10.64 12.90
N THR A 144 1.15 -11.26 12.32
CA THR A 144 2.52 -11.19 12.87
C THR A 144 3.27 -9.92 12.45
N LEU A 145 2.93 -9.36 11.29
CA LEU A 145 3.58 -8.15 10.75
C LEU A 145 2.72 -6.90 10.92
N ASP A 146 1.49 -7.07 11.43
CA ASP A 146 0.44 -6.05 11.60
C ASP A 146 0.25 -5.18 10.36
N ARG A 147 0.23 -5.83 9.20
CA ARG A 147 0.13 -5.17 7.90
C ARG A 147 -0.48 -6.10 6.86
N ASP A 148 -1.01 -5.52 5.81
CA ASP A 148 -1.52 -6.27 4.67
C ASP A 148 -0.37 -6.76 3.79
N LEU A 149 -0.52 -7.95 3.22
CA LEU A 149 0.40 -8.46 2.20
C LEU A 149 -0.35 -8.67 0.90
N CYS A 150 0.26 -8.20 -0.19
CA CYS A 150 -0.14 -8.53 -1.54
C CYS A 150 0.55 -9.83 -1.95
N TYR A 151 -0.25 -10.81 -2.34
CA TYR A 151 0.20 -12.06 -2.93
C TYR A 151 -0.16 -12.06 -4.41
N PHE A 152 0.85 -12.09 -5.26
CA PHE A 152 0.71 -12.18 -6.71
C PHE A 152 1.14 -13.56 -7.19
N ALA A 153 0.37 -14.16 -8.09
CA ALA A 153 0.62 -15.48 -8.65
C ALA A 153 0.62 -15.41 -10.17
N TYR A 154 1.65 -16.00 -10.78
CA TYR A 154 1.83 -16.04 -12.23
C TYR A 154 1.99 -17.49 -12.69
N ARG A 155 1.13 -17.93 -13.62
CA ARG A 155 1.21 -19.26 -14.21
C ARG A 155 2.40 -19.31 -15.15
N THR A 156 3.27 -20.28 -14.93
CA THR A 156 4.51 -20.47 -15.67
C THR A 156 4.70 -21.93 -16.07
N GLU A 157 5.75 -22.17 -16.83
CA GLU A 157 6.28 -23.48 -17.14
C GLU A 157 7.56 -23.71 -16.35
N TYR A 158 7.81 -24.97 -15.97
CA TYR A 158 9.05 -25.40 -15.35
C TYR A 158 9.42 -26.78 -15.87
N ALA A 159 10.71 -27.03 -16.17
CA ALA A 159 11.17 -28.29 -16.75
C ALA A 159 10.36 -28.76 -17.99
N ARG A 160 9.95 -27.80 -18.84
CA ARG A 160 9.08 -28.00 -20.02
C ARG A 160 7.68 -28.56 -19.71
N GLN A 161 7.21 -28.37 -18.48
CA GLN A 161 5.88 -28.73 -18.03
C GLN A 161 5.11 -27.47 -17.64
N ALA A 162 3.90 -27.33 -18.16
CA ALA A 162 3.01 -26.22 -17.85
C ALA A 162 2.26 -26.44 -16.52
N GLY A 163 1.64 -25.37 -16.03
CA GLY A 163 0.76 -25.42 -14.85
C GLY A 163 1.49 -25.18 -13.53
N TYR A 164 2.76 -24.79 -13.57
CA TYR A 164 3.47 -24.30 -12.39
C TYR A 164 3.01 -22.88 -12.09
N VAL A 165 3.16 -22.47 -10.84
CA VAL A 165 2.84 -21.11 -10.40
C VAL A 165 4.04 -20.52 -9.68
N LEU A 166 4.49 -19.37 -10.19
CA LEU A 166 5.46 -18.52 -9.52
C LEU A 166 4.68 -17.48 -8.70
N ARG A 167 4.87 -17.49 -7.39
CA ARG A 167 4.18 -16.61 -6.46
C ARG A 167 5.15 -15.63 -5.84
N LEU A 168 4.79 -14.34 -5.85
CA LEU A 168 5.50 -13.27 -5.17
C LEU A 168 4.64 -12.74 -4.03
N ALA A 169 5.27 -12.36 -2.91
CA ALA A 169 4.59 -11.68 -1.82
C ALA A 169 5.38 -10.49 -1.29
N VAL A 170 4.69 -9.37 -1.10
CA VAL A 170 5.24 -8.15 -0.50
C VAL A 170 4.30 -7.57 0.55
N PRO A 171 4.84 -6.97 1.62
CA PRO A 171 4.04 -6.15 2.52
C PRO A 171 3.57 -4.87 1.80
N LEU A 172 2.33 -4.48 2.05
CA LEU A 172 1.75 -3.18 1.69
C LEU A 172 2.01 -2.15 2.79
#